data_AF-A0A9E2PA42-F1
#
_entry.id   AF-A0A9E2PA42-F1
#
_cell.length_a   1.000
_cell.length_b   1.000
_cell.length_c   1.000
_cell.angle_alpha   90.00
_cell.angle_beta   90.00
_cell.angle_gamma   90.00
#
_symmetry.space_group_name_H-M   'P 1'
#
loop_
_entity.id
_entity.type
_entity.pdbx_description
1 polymer ?
#
loop_
_entity_poly.entity_id
_entity_poly.type
_entity_poly.pdbx_seq_one_letter_code
_entity_poly.pdbx_strand_id
1 'polypeptide(L)' 'MSSNNFQHYKSLGQLIKDYRQWRKISQDEFAELIKVSVRQLRRWEAGLSHRNTSCSDHLLQLN' A
#
# COMPACT_ATOMS: atom_id res chain seq x y z
N MET A 1 27.93 7.46 9.59
CA MET A 1 26.60 7.90 10.06
C MET A 1 25.67 7.80 8.85
N SER A 2 24.91 6.70 8.74
CA SER A 2 24.08 6.43 7.56
C SER A 2 22.88 7.37 7.55
N SER A 3 22.71 8.13 6.47
CA SER A 3 21.71 9.16 6.32
C SER A 3 20.30 8.58 6.46
N ASN A 4 19.60 8.96 7.53
CA ASN A 4 18.16 8.72 7.73
C ASN A 4 17.34 9.58 6.77
N ASN A 5 17.44 9.32 5.46
CA ASN A 5 16.65 9.94 4.39
C ASN A 5 15.25 9.31 4.29
N PHE A 6 14.57 9.09 5.42
CA PHE A 6 13.22 8.49 5.47
C PHE A 6 12.12 9.54 5.66
N GLN A 7 12.39 10.82 5.42
CA GLN A 7 11.44 11.89 5.76
C GLN A 7 10.41 12.26 4.68
N HIS A 8 10.43 11.69 3.47
CA HIS A 8 9.51 12.12 2.41
C HIS A 8 8.75 11.00 1.67
N TYR A 9 8.80 9.75 2.11
CA TYR A 9 7.89 8.76 1.56
C TYR A 9 6.55 8.87 2.28
N LYS A 10 5.51 9.28 1.53
CA LYS A 10 4.12 8.97 1.90
C LYS A 10 4.08 7.51 2.38
N SER A 11 3.36 7.22 3.47
CA SER A 11 3.24 5.85 3.96
C SER A 11 2.78 4.94 2.82
N LEU A 12 3.19 3.67 2.83
CA LEU A 12 2.80 2.73 1.77
C LEU A 12 1.28 2.65 1.59
N GLY A 13 0.53 2.74 2.70
CA GLY A 13 -0.92 2.87 2.68
C GLY A 13 -1.43 4.09 1.90
N GLN A 14 -0.77 5.24 2.07
CA GLN A 14 -1.10 6.44 1.33
C GLN A 14 -0.75 6.31 -0.16
N LEU A 15 0.38 5.69 -0.50
CA LEU A 15 0.75 5.43 -1.90
C LEU A 15 -0.25 4.52 -2.60
N ILE A 16 -0.67 3.44 -1.93
CA ILE A 16 -1.70 2.53 -2.41
C ILE A 16 -3.02 3.28 -2.66
N LYS A 17 -3.44 4.09 -1.69
CA LYS A 17 -4.68 4.88 -1.78
C LYS A 17 -4.62 5.88 -2.94
N ASP A 18 -3.50 6.59 -3.08
CA ASP A 18 -3.29 7.58 -4.15
C ASP A 18 -3.34 6.92 -5.53
N TYR A 19 -2.65 5.78 -5.71
CA TYR A 19 -2.69 5.01 -6.96
C TYR A 19 -4.11 4.56 -7.30
N ARG A 20 -4.82 4.01 -6.31
CA ARG A 20 -6.18 3.52 -6.45
C ARG A 20 -7.15 4.63 -6.89
N GLN A 21 -7.05 5.80 -6.26
CA GLN A 21 -7.83 6.97 -6.60
C GLN A 21 -7.48 7.54 -7.99
N TRP A 22 -6.19 7.57 -8.34
CA TRP A 22 -5.74 7.99 -9.67
C TRP A 22 -6.30 7.09 -10.78
N ARG A 23 -6.35 5.77 -10.53
CA ARG A 23 -6.94 4.79 -11.45
C ARG A 23 -8.48 4.72 -11.39
N LYS A 24 -9.11 5.45 -10.47
CA LYS A 24 -10.56 5.47 -10.24
C LYS A 24 -11.16 4.09 -9.97
N ILE A 25 -10.41 3.22 -9.29
CA ILE A 25 -10.89 1.89 -8.88
C ILE A 25 -11.31 1.89 -7.42
N SER A 26 -12.30 1.07 -7.07
CA SER A 26 -12.79 0.90 -5.71
C SER A 26 -11.79 0.11 -4.86
N GLN A 27 -11.99 0.15 -3.53
CA GLN A 27 -11.18 -0.62 -2.60
C GLN A 27 -11.38 -2.13 -2.81
N ASP A 28 -12.58 -2.55 -3.17
CA ASP A 28 -12.91 -3.95 -3.45
C ASP A 28 -12.19 -4.45 -4.71
N GLU A 29 -12.33 -3.72 -5.83
CA GLU A 29 -11.66 -4.05 -7.10
C GLU A 29 -10.13 -4.11 -6.93
N PHE A 30 -9.54 -3.16 -6.20
CA PHE A 30 -8.10 -3.18 -5.97
C PHE A 30 -7.65 -4.34 -5.08
N ALA A 31 -8.44 -4.69 -4.06
CA ALA A 31 -8.15 -5.82 -3.18
C ALA A 31 -8.17 -7.15 -3.95
N GLU A 32 -9.13 -7.31 -4.86
CA GLU A 32 -9.20 -8.47 -5.77
C GLU A 32 -7.97 -8.54 -6.69
N LEU A 33 -7.57 -7.41 -7.30
CA LEU A 33 -6.42 -7.34 -8.19
C LEU A 33 -5.12 -7.79 -7.51
N ILE A 34 -4.90 -7.37 -6.26
CA ILE A 34 -3.69 -7.72 -5.50
C ILE A 34 -3.86 -8.94 -4.57
N LYS A 35 -5.01 -9.63 -4.67
CA LYS A 35 -5.34 -10.86 -3.93
C LYS A 35 -5.23 -10.73 -2.41
N VAL A 36 -5.75 -9.65 -1.85
CA VAL A 36 -5.85 -9.44 -0.40
C VAL A 36 -7.30 -9.23 0.02
N SER A 37 -7.59 -9.36 1.31
CA SER A 37 -8.92 -8.98 1.81
C SER A 37 -9.08 -7.46 1.78
N VAL A 38 -10.30 -6.98 1.49
CA VAL A 38 -10.68 -5.56 1.58
C VAL A 38 -10.36 -4.98 2.96
N ARG A 39 -10.58 -5.78 4.03
CA ARG A 39 -10.24 -5.41 5.40
C ARG A 39 -8.73 -5.17 5.59
N GLN A 40 -7.90 -6.02 5.01
CA GLN A 40 -6.44 -5.87 5.05
C GLN A 40 -6.00 -4.63 4.28
N LEU A 41 -6.53 -4.42 3.07
CA LEU A 41 -6.28 -3.22 2.27
C LEU A 41 -6.71 -1.94 3.02
N ARG A 42 -7.88 -1.93 3.65
CA ARG A 42 -8.36 -0.80 4.46
C ARG A 42 -7.43 -0.48 5.63
N ARG A 43 -6.89 -1.50 6.30
CA ARG A 43 -5.90 -1.31 7.38
C ARG A 43 -4.60 -0.74 6.85
N TRP A 44 -4.17 -1.16 5.65
CA TRP A 44 -3.00 -0.60 4.99
C TRP A 44 -3.21 0.88 4.66
N GLU A 45 -4.30 1.23 3.96
CA GLU A 45 -4.64 2.61 3.60
C GLU A 45 -4.83 3.54 4.80
N ALA A 46 -5.26 3.00 5.96
CA ALA A 46 -5.40 3.75 7.21
C ALA A 46 -4.07 3.92 7.99
N GLY A 47 -2.95 3.36 7.50
CA GLY A 47 -1.67 3.38 8.21
C GLY A 47 -1.63 2.48 9.45
N LEU A 48 -2.60 1.56 9.59
CA LEU A 48 -2.75 0.66 10.74
C LEU A 48 -2.05 -0.69 10.54
N SER A 49 -1.32 -0.87 9.43
CA SER A 49 -0.45 -2.03 9.27
C SER A 49 0.79 -1.80 10.12
N HIS A 50 0.91 -2.57 11.20
CA HIS A 50 2.13 -2.65 11.98
C HIS A 50 3.32 -2.87 11.04
N ARG A 51 4.45 -2.21 11.33
CA ARG A 51 5.76 -2.50 10.75
C ARG A 51 6.02 -4.00 10.81
N ASN A 52 5.78 -4.73 9.72
CA ASN A 52 6.39 -6.02 9.41
C ASN A 52 6.02 -6.42 7.95
N THR A 53 6.98 -6.16 7.05
CA THR A 53 7.50 -7.17 6.09
C THR A 53 6.49 -8.08 5.38
N SER A 54 5.53 -7.53 4.65
CA SER A 54 4.76 -8.35 3.68
C SER A 54 4.29 -7.57 2.44
N CYS A 55 4.13 -6.25 2.54
CA CYS A 55 3.65 -5.45 1.42
C CYS A 55 4.73 -5.20 0.33
N SER A 56 6.02 -5.36 0.66
CA SER A 56 7.13 -5.25 -0.32
C SER A 56 7.11 -6.38 -1.35
N ASP A 57 6.64 -7.58 -0.98
CA ASP A 57 6.84 -8.79 -1.80
C ASP A 57 5.80 -8.92 -2.93
N HIS A 58 4.67 -8.21 -2.84
CA HIS A 58 3.57 -8.32 -3.81
C HIS A 58 3.51 -7.19 -4.85
N LEU A 59 4.13 -6.04 -4.59
CA LEU A 59 4.07 -4.88 -5.51
C LEU A 59 5.08 -4.94 -6.68
N LEU A 60 5.92 -5.97 -6.73
CA LEU A 60 6.90 -6.17 -7.81
C LEU A 60 6.35 -6.89 -9.06
N GLN A 61 5.05 -7.21 -9.10
CA GLN A 61 4.43 -7.94 -10.23
C GLN A 61 3.67 -7.03 -11.22
N LEU A 62 3.82 -5.71 -11.12
CA LEU A 62 3.12 -4.74 -11.98
C LEU A 62 4.03 -4.03 -13.01
N ASN A 63 5.21 -4.57 -13.30
CA ASN A 63 6.07 -4.17 -14.42
C ASN A 63 6.20 -5.30 -15.44
#